data_AF-A0A7W1W453-F1
#
_entry.id   AF-A0A7W1W453-F1
#
_cell.length_a   1.000
_cell.length_b   1.000
_cell.length_c   1.000
_cell.angle_alpha   90.00
_cell.angle_beta   90.00
_cell.angle_gamma   90.00
#
_symmetry.space_group_name_H-M   'P 1'
#
loop_
_entity.id
_entity.type
_entity.pdbx_description
1 polymer ?
#
loop_
_entity_poly.entity_id
_entity_poly.type
_entity_poly.pdbx_seq_one_letter_code
_entity_poly.pdbx_strand_id
1 'polypeptide(L)'
;MQGQKSNAEKQRIKKYLATFPILHFTSEISERTIRLIDAYSNSFGLQLPDAQVAAACLEYDLTLITYNTKDFQFIRGLKIVVPPFPTV
;
A
#
# COMPACT_ATOMS: atom_id res chain seq x y z
N MET A 1 -18.02 13.53 -20.05
CA MET A 1 -16.67 13.49 -20.67
C MET A 1 -15.68 12.95 -19.64
N GLN A 2 -15.52 11.63 -19.51
CA GLN A 2 -14.44 11.05 -18.70
C GLN A 2 -13.16 11.08 -19.55
N GLY A 3 -12.21 11.93 -19.14
CA GLY A 3 -11.04 12.30 -19.92
C GLY A 3 -10.14 11.11 -20.25
N GLN A 4 -9.94 10.87 -21.55
CA GLN A 4 -8.79 10.13 -22.03
C GLN A 4 -7.53 10.79 -21.48
N LYS A 5 -6.88 10.16 -20.49
CA LYS A 5 -5.52 10.55 -20.07
C LYS A 5 -4.67 10.63 -21.33
N SER A 6 -4.16 11.82 -21.66
CA SER A 6 -3.31 11.98 -22.84
C SER A 6 -2.08 11.09 -22.70
N ASN A 7 -1.52 10.61 -23.81
CA ASN A 7 -0.31 9.78 -23.76
C ASN A 7 0.83 10.47 -22.99
N ALA A 8 0.86 11.81 -23.00
CA ALA A 8 1.82 12.61 -22.23
C ALA A 8 1.63 12.48 -20.71
N GLU A 9 0.39 12.49 -20.22
CA GLU A 9 0.09 12.30 -18.79
C GLU A 9 0.50 10.90 -18.31
N LYS A 10 0.16 9.87 -19.09
CA LYS A 10 0.59 8.49 -18.82
C LYS A 10 2.11 8.37 -18.75
N GLN A 11 2.82 9.00 -19.69
CA GLN A 11 4.29 8.97 -19.71
C GLN A 11 4.90 9.71 -18.52
N ARG A 12 4.31 10.83 -18.10
CA ARG A 12 4.75 11.58 -16.92
C ARG A 12 4.62 10.73 -15.65
N ILE A 13 3.47 10.06 -15.46
CA ILE A 13 3.25 9.16 -14.32
C ILE A 13 4.25 8.01 -14.33
N LYS A 14 4.47 7.36 -15.48
CA LYS A 14 5.46 6.26 -15.60
C LYS A 14 6.87 6.70 -15.22
N LYS A 15 7.31 7.87 -15.70
CA LYS A 15 8.64 8.42 -15.36
C LYS A 15 8.77 8.71 -13.87
N TYR A 16 7.72 9.23 -13.24
CA TYR A 16 7.69 9.48 -11.80
C TYR A 16 7.72 8.18 -10.99
N LEU A 17 6.91 7.18 -11.35
CA LEU A 17 6.91 5.88 -10.65
C LEU A 17 8.25 5.14 -10.80
N ALA A 18 8.97 5.33 -11.91
CA ALA A 18 10.29 4.74 -12.13
C ALA A 18 11.39 5.30 -11.20
N THR A 19 11.14 6.37 -10.44
CA THR A 19 12.10 6.88 -9.44
C THR A 19 12.04 6.12 -8.13
N PHE A 20 11.04 5.27 -7.92
CA PHE A 20 10.90 4.47 -6.71
C PHE A 20 11.52 3.08 -6.89
N PRO A 21 12.14 2.51 -5.84
CA PRO A 21 12.56 1.12 -5.88
C PRO A 21 11.34 0.20 -6.06
N ILE A 22 11.49 -0.82 -6.91
CA ILE A 22 10.46 -1.82 -7.12
C ILE A 22 10.64 -2.91 -6.07
N LEU A 23 9.60 -3.14 -5.27
CA LEU A 23 9.50 -4.29 -4.39
C LEU A 23 8.74 -5.41 -5.11
N HIS A 24 9.38 -6.55 -5.30
CA HIS A 24 8.72 -7.70 -5.92
C HIS A 24 7.80 -8.42 -4.93
N PHE A 25 6.69 -8.95 -5.44
CA PHE A 25 5.79 -9.77 -4.65
C PHE A 25 6.38 -11.17 -4.50
N THR A 26 6.76 -11.56 -3.28
CA THR A 26 7.38 -12.85 -2.98
C THR A 26 6.41 -13.82 -2.30
N SER A 27 6.82 -15.08 -2.12
CA SER A 27 6.10 -16.09 -1.35
C SER A 27 5.80 -15.63 0.07
N GLU A 28 6.78 -14.99 0.73
CA GLU A 28 6.68 -14.55 2.12
C GLU A 28 5.62 -13.46 2.28
N ILE A 29 5.58 -12.51 1.33
CA ILE A 29 4.55 -11.47 1.26
C ILE A 29 3.17 -12.12 1.04
N SER A 30 3.08 -13.11 0.15
CA SER A 30 1.84 -13.84 -0.12
C SER A 30 1.29 -14.53 1.14
N GLU A 31 2.14 -15.32 1.82
CA GLU A 31 1.76 -16.04 3.04
C GLU A 31 1.39 -15.09 4.18
N ARG A 32 2.11 -13.97 4.31
CA ARG A 32 1.78 -12.94 5.29
C ARG A 32 0.47 -12.23 4.94
N THR A 33 0.18 -11.98 3.67
CA THR A 33 -1.08 -11.39 3.20
C THR A 33 -2.26 -12.26 3.64
N ILE A 34 -2.18 -13.58 3.44
CA ILE A 34 -3.24 -14.52 3.86
C ILE A 34 -3.45 -14.44 5.37
N ARG A 35 -2.37 -14.48 6.17
CA ARG A 35 -2.46 -14.36 7.63
C ARG A 35 -3.11 -13.05 8.09
N LEU A 36 -2.84 -11.94 7.41
CA LEU A 36 -3.47 -10.65 7.71
C LEU A 36 -4.96 -10.65 7.38
N ILE A 37 -5.36 -11.24 6.24
CA ILE A 37 -6.76 -11.38 5.86
C ILE A 37 -7.52 -12.23 6.87
N ASP A 38 -6.98 -13.38 7.25
CA ASP A 38 -7.60 -14.26 8.25
C ASP A 38 -7.77 -13.55 9.59
N ALA A 39 -6.78 -12.75 10.00
CA ALA A 39 -6.79 -12.04 11.27
C ALA A 39 -7.75 -10.84 11.29
N TYR A 40 -7.89 -10.10 10.18
CA TYR A 40 -8.46 -8.75 10.23
C TYR A 40 -9.60 -8.47 9.23
N SER A 41 -9.88 -9.34 8.26
CA SER A 41 -10.95 -9.10 7.28
C SER A 41 -12.33 -8.99 7.94
N ASN A 42 -12.67 -9.91 8.84
CA ASN A 42 -13.97 -9.93 9.52
C ASN A 42 -14.14 -8.83 10.57
N SER A 43 -13.06 -8.50 11.29
CA SER A 43 -13.13 -7.54 12.41
C SER A 43 -12.93 -6.09 11.99
N PHE A 44 -12.11 -5.84 10.96
CA PHE A 44 -11.70 -4.50 10.55
C PHE A 44 -11.92 -4.23 9.06
N GLY A 45 -12.48 -5.18 8.32
CA GLY A 45 -12.76 -5.00 6.90
C GLY A 45 -11.51 -4.96 6.01
N LEU A 46 -10.36 -5.47 6.49
CA LEU A 46 -9.12 -5.46 5.72
C LEU A 46 -9.29 -6.17 4.37
N GLN A 47 -9.01 -5.46 3.28
CA GLN A 47 -9.14 -5.97 1.91
C GLN A 47 -7.82 -6.52 1.39
N LEU A 48 -7.88 -7.41 0.39
CA LEU A 48 -6.70 -8.06 -0.19
C LEU A 48 -5.61 -7.07 -0.64
N PRO A 49 -5.91 -5.97 -1.37
CA PRO A 49 -4.88 -5.03 -1.79
C PRO A 49 -4.15 -4.36 -0.61
N ASP A 50 -4.88 -3.93 0.41
CA ASP A 50 -4.30 -3.31 1.60
C ASP A 50 -3.50 -4.30 2.43
N ALA A 51 -3.98 -5.55 2.53
CA ALA A 51 -3.24 -6.63 3.17
C ALA A 51 -1.89 -6.90 2.47
N GLN A 52 -1.83 -6.83 1.13
CA GLN A 52 -0.58 -7.00 0.39
C GLN A 52 0.43 -5.87 0.69
N VAL A 53 -0.05 -4.62 0.77
CA VAL A 53 0.79 -3.47 1.13
C VAL A 53 1.30 -3.60 2.56
N ALA A 54 0.42 -3.93 3.51
CA ALA A 54 0.80 -4.14 4.90
C ALA A 54 1.78 -5.31 5.07
N ALA A 55 1.55 -6.41 4.36
CA ALA A 55 2.44 -7.58 4.36
C ALA A 55 3.84 -7.23 3.86
N ALA A 56 3.93 -6.51 2.74
CA ALA A 56 5.20 -6.01 2.22
C ALA A 56 5.92 -5.11 3.23
N CYS A 57 5.22 -4.16 3.84
CA CYS A 57 5.83 -3.29 4.85
C CYS A 57 6.34 -4.07 6.06
N LEU A 58 5.58 -5.05 6.56
CA LEU A 58 5.99 -5.89 7.68
C LEU A 58 7.16 -6.81 7.34
N GLU A 59 7.21 -7.36 6.13
CA GLU A 59 8.26 -8.28 5.70
C GLU A 59 9.62 -7.60 5.57
N TYR A 60 9.64 -6.34 5.10
CA TYR A 60 10.86 -5.57 4.89
C TYR A 60 11.11 -4.50 5.96
N ASP A 61 10.37 -4.54 7.08
CA ASP A 61 10.41 -3.54 8.18
C ASP A 61 10.28 -2.07 7.71
N LEU A 62 9.44 -1.85 6.69
CA LEU A 62 9.21 -0.53 6.11
C LEU A 62 8.10 0.23 6.84
N THR A 63 8.16 1.56 6.72
CA THR A 63 7.09 2.45 7.18
C THR A 63 6.10 2.73 6.06
N LEU A 64 4.82 2.47 6.31
CA LEU A 64 3.74 2.81 5.40
C LEU A 64 3.41 4.30 5.52
N ILE A 65 3.61 5.04 4.42
CA ILE A 65 3.19 6.42 4.31
C ILE A 65 1.77 6.44 3.71
N THR A 66 0.77 6.88 4.47
CA THR A 66 -0.63 6.86 4.01
C THR A 66 -1.52 7.90 4.71
N TYR A 67 -2.54 8.36 4.01
CA TYR A 67 -3.65 9.12 4.61
C TYR A 67 -4.75 8.21 5.16
N ASN A 68 -4.84 6.96 4.68
CA ASN A 68 -5.87 5.98 5.05
C ASN A 68 -5.51 5.26 6.36
N THR A 69 -5.05 6.01 7.37
CA THR A 69 -4.52 5.43 8.62
C THR A 69 -5.51 4.49 9.31
N LYS A 70 -6.82 4.78 9.24
CA LYS A 70 -7.87 3.95 9.83
C LYS A 70 -7.91 2.53 9.28
N ASP A 71 -7.50 2.34 8.03
CA ASP A 71 -7.54 1.05 7.33
C ASP A 71 -6.32 0.17 7.66
N PHE A 72 -5.34 0.72 8.38
CA PHE A 72 -4.07 0.05 8.69
C PHE A 72 -3.70 0.06 10.17
N GLN A 73 -4.19 1.02 10.97
CA GLN A 73 -3.76 1.24 12.36
C GLN A 73 -4.00 0.06 13.31
N PHE A 74 -4.91 -0.85 12.97
CA PHE A 74 -5.19 -2.06 13.75
C PHE A 74 -4.19 -3.19 13.49
N ILE A 75 -3.35 -3.09 12.45
CA ILE A 75 -2.38 -4.12 12.09
C ILE A 75 -1.16 -4.03 13.01
N ARG A 76 -1.03 -5.02 13.91
CA ARG A 76 0.06 -5.06 14.89
C ARG A 76 1.43 -5.08 14.21
N GLY A 77 2.31 -4.18 14.66
CA GLY A 77 3.70 -4.08 14.19
C GLY A 77 3.89 -3.24 12.93
N LEU A 78 2.81 -2.81 12.26
CA LEU A 78 2.91 -1.95 11.09
C LEU A 78 3.23 -0.51 11.50
N LYS A 79 4.36 0.02 11.00
CA LYS A 79 4.76 1.42 11.20
C LYS A 79 4.00 2.29 10.19
N ILE A 80 3.31 3.32 10.67
CA ILE A 80 2.50 4.22 9.82
C ILE A 80 2.91 5.67 10.08
N VAL A 81 3.04 6.44 8.99
CA VAL A 81 3.25 7.90 9.04
C VAL A 81 2.26 8.57 8.09
N VAL A 82 1.59 9.61 8.59
CA VAL A 82 0.80 10.51 7.74
C VAL A 82 1.76 11.46 7.03
N PRO A 83 1.67 11.64 5.69
CA PRO A 83 2.50 12.61 5.00
C PRO A 83 2.39 14.02 5.62
N PRO A 84 3.51 14.75 5.79
CA PRO A 84 3.53 16.04 6.47
C PRO A 84 2.95 17.20 5.64
N PHE A 85 2.55 16.96 4.39
CA PHE A 85 2.02 18.00 3.49
C PHE A 85 0.59 17.64 3.08
N PRO A 86 -0.43 18.46 3.36
CA PRO A 86 -1.77 18.20 2.84
C PRO A 86 -1.74 18.18 1.30
N THR A 87 -2.49 17.27 0.69
CA THR A 87 -2.78 17.30 -0.75
C THR A 87 -3.45 18.64 -1.08
N VAL A 88 -2.76 19.46 -1.87
CA VAL A 88 -3.30 20.65 -2.57
C VAL A 88 -4.44 20.26 -3.50
#